data_AF-A0A1B1AMI7-F1
#
_entry.id   AF-A0A1B1AMI7-F1
#
_cell.length_a   1.000
_cell.length_b   1.000
_cell.length_c   1.000
_cell.angle_alpha   90.00
_cell.angle_beta   90.00
_cell.angle_gamma   90.00
#
_symmetry.space_group_name_H-M   'P 1'
#
loop_
_entity.id
_entity.type
_entity.pdbx_description
1 polymer ?
#
loop_
_entity_poly.entity_id
_entity_poly.type
_entity_poly.pdbx_seq_one_letter_code
_entity_poly.pdbx_strand_id
1 'polypeptide(L)' 'MDRATAKAIAVAALRSAAEINNLVPLLKATCPEPEYEAWRDRIAEASMLVTQGLLPAVFAEHADLEAELDDHYQRFGRPA' A
#
# COMPACT_ATOMS: atom_id res chain seq x y z
N MET A 1 16.11 -9.19 -9.96
CA MET A 1 15.70 -9.98 -8.78
C MET A 1 14.90 -11.20 -9.24
N ASP A 2 14.93 -12.34 -8.52
CA ASP A 2 14.05 -13.47 -8.89
C ASP A 2 12.57 -13.13 -8.64
N ARG A 3 11.67 -13.80 -9.36
CA ARG A 3 10.23 -13.50 -9.34
C ARG A 3 9.60 -13.70 -7.95
N ALA A 4 10.06 -14.70 -7.20
CA ALA A 4 9.50 -14.99 -5.87
C ALA A 4 9.84 -13.86 -4.89
N THR A 5 11.08 -13.38 -4.92
CA THR A 5 11.52 -12.23 -4.13
C THR A 5 10.81 -10.94 -4.58
N ALA A 6 10.66 -10.72 -5.89
CA ALA A 6 9.93 -9.57 -6.43
C ALA A 6 8.46 -9.53 -5.96
N LYS A 7 7.78 -10.67 -6.03
CA LYS A 7 6.41 -10.83 -5.52
C LYS A 7 6.34 -10.58 -4.02
N ALA A 8 7.28 -11.10 -3.23
CA ALA A 8 7.32 -10.88 -1.79
C ALA A 8 7.46 -9.38 -1.44
N ILE A 9 8.32 -8.65 -2.15
CA ILE A 9 8.48 -7.20 -1.97
C ILE A 9 7.20 -6.45 -2.34
N ALA A 10 6.60 -6.76 -3.50
CA ALA A 10 5.36 -6.10 -3.91
C ALA A 10 4.22 -6.34 -2.90
N VAL A 11 4.04 -7.58 -2.44
CA VAL A 11 3.04 -7.92 -1.41
C VAL A 11 3.33 -7.18 -0.10
N ALA A 12 4.59 -7.12 0.34
CA ALA A 12 4.96 -6.39 1.56
C ALA A 12 4.67 -4.89 1.43
N ALA A 13 5.06 -4.26 0.32
CA ALA A 13 4.79 -2.84 0.05
C ALA A 13 3.28 -2.54 0.08
N LEU A 14 2.51 -3.37 -0.62
CA LEU A 14 1.06 -3.27 -0.68
C LEU A 14 0.42 -3.43 0.69
N ARG A 15 0.86 -4.40 1.51
CA ARG A 15 0.39 -4.61 2.89
C ARG A 15 0.76 -3.46 3.83
N SER A 16 1.98 -2.95 3.77
CA SER A 16 2.40 -1.85 4.64
C SER A 16 1.63 -0.56 4.33
N ALA A 17 1.48 -0.21 3.05
CA ALA A 17 0.65 0.92 2.61
C ALA A 17 -0.80 0.77 3.09
N ALA A 18 -1.30 -0.46 3.03
CA ALA A 18 -2.57 -0.85 3.58
C ALA A 18 -2.66 -0.59 5.10
N GLU A 19 -1.76 -1.15 5.91
CA GLU A 19 -1.76 -0.98 7.36
C GLU A 19 -1.70 0.50 7.77
N ILE A 20 -0.91 1.31 7.07
CA ILE A 20 -0.84 2.76 7.24
C ILE A 20 -2.22 3.40 7.00
N ASN A 21 -2.90 3.07 5.89
CA ASN A 21 -4.23 3.60 5.58
C ASN A 21 -5.32 3.17 6.59
N ASN A 22 -5.14 2.05 7.29
CA ASN A 22 -6.07 1.63 8.35
C ASN A 22 -6.05 2.54 9.58
N LEU A 23 -5.08 3.45 9.68
CA LEU A 23 -5.05 4.45 10.75
C LEU A 23 -6.08 5.56 10.51
N VAL A 24 -6.53 5.80 9.28
CA VAL A 24 -7.47 6.90 8.95
C VAL A 24 -8.80 6.77 9.72
N PRO A 25 -9.48 5.61 9.75
CA PRO A 25 -10.70 5.46 10.54
C PRO A 25 -10.48 5.65 12.04
N LEU A 26 -9.32 5.23 12.57
CA LEU A 26 -8.98 5.40 13.98
C LEU A 26 -8.83 6.89 14.32
N LEU A 27 -8.08 7.64 13.51
CA LEU A 27 -7.93 9.08 13.68
C LEU A 27 -9.25 9.82 13.61
N LYS A 28 -10.11 9.46 12.65
CA LYS A 28 -11.44 10.05 12.52
C LYS A 28 -12.33 9.81 13.76
N ALA A 29 -12.12 8.70 14.45
CA ALA A 29 -12.87 8.35 15.66
C ALA A 29 -12.33 9.01 16.94
N THR A 30 -11.05 9.39 16.97
CA THR A 30 -10.38 9.85 18.21
C THR A 30 -9.91 11.29 18.20
N CYS A 31 -9.67 11.90 17.04
CA CYS A 31 -9.07 13.22 16.93
C CYS A 31 -10.10 14.31 16.55
N PRO A 32 -9.92 15.56 17.01
CA PRO A 32 -10.62 16.72 16.46
C PRO A 32 -10.29 16.93 14.97
N GLU A 33 -11.20 17.55 14.21
CA GLU A 33 -11.07 17.73 12.76
C GLU A 33 -9.70 18.30 12.31
N PRO A 34 -9.14 19.37 12.92
CA PRO A 34 -7.86 19.92 12.48
C PRO A 34 -6.68 18.96 12.66
N GLU A 35 -6.71 18.14 13.72
CA GLU A 35 -5.67 17.14 13.98
C GLU A 35 -5.84 15.94 13.05
N TYR A 36 -7.09 15.51 12.83
CA TYR A 36 -7.41 14.47 11.85
C TYR A 36 -6.91 14.84 10.45
N GLU A 37 -7.19 16.04 9.95
CA GLU A 37 -6.76 16.48 8.61
C GLU A 37 -5.23 16.48 8.48
N ALA A 38 -4.53 17.02 9.49
CA ALA A 38 -3.07 17.07 9.50
C ALA A 38 -2.43 15.67 9.46
N TRP A 39 -3.04 14.67 10.11
CA TRP A 39 -2.53 13.29 10.10
C TRP A 39 -2.98 12.48 8.89
N ARG A 40 -4.21 12.71 8.38
CA ARG A 40 -4.73 12.07 7.18
C ARG A 40 -3.78 12.28 5.99
N ASP A 41 -3.32 13.51 5.80
CA ASP A 41 -2.45 13.84 4.66
C ASP A 41 -1.07 13.18 4.80
N ARG A 42 -0.51 13.12 6.02
CA ARG A 42 0.74 12.40 6.30
C ARG A 42 0.63 10.89 6.10
N ILE A 43 -0.52 10.31 6.45
CA ILE A 43 -0.79 8.88 6.21
C ILE A 43 -0.88 8.58 4.72
N ALA A 44 -1.58 9.43 3.96
CA ALA A 44 -1.66 9.30 2.51
C ALA A 44 -0.27 9.40 1.86
N GLU A 45 0.54 10.37 2.30
CA GLU A 45 1.92 10.52 1.84
C GLU A 45 2.78 9.29 2.16
N ALA A 46 2.75 8.81 3.40
CA ALA A 46 3.53 7.63 3.81
C ALA A 46 3.11 6.37 3.04
N SER A 47 1.80 6.15 2.86
CA SER A 47 1.28 5.05 2.03
C SER A 47 1.77 5.16 0.59
N MET A 48 1.77 6.36 0.02
CA MET A 48 2.21 6.61 -1.35
C MET A 48 3.72 6.38 -1.51
N LEU A 49 4.53 6.83 -0.55
CA LEU A 49 5.99 6.65 -0.58
C LEU A 49 6.38 5.17 -0.58
N VAL A 50 5.66 4.33 0.18
CA VAL A 50 5.90 2.88 0.18
C VAL A 50 5.59 2.26 -1.19
N THR A 51 4.43 2.58 -1.77
CA THR A 51 4.02 1.97 -3.05
C THR A 51 4.84 2.50 -4.21
N GLN A 52 5.02 3.82 -4.34
CA GLN A 52 5.79 4.43 -5.42
C GLN A 52 7.30 4.17 -5.29
N GLY A 53 7.81 3.97 -4.07
CA GLY A 53 9.23 3.66 -3.86
C GLY A 53 9.62 2.24 -4.27
N LEU A 54 8.69 1.29 -4.25
CA LEU A 54 8.97 -0.14 -4.44
C LEU A 54 8.33 -0.74 -5.68
N LEU A 55 7.04 -0.48 -5.93
CA LEU A 55 6.28 -1.18 -6.98
C LEU A 55 6.77 -0.87 -8.40
N PRO A 56 7.13 0.37 -8.78
CA PRO A 56 7.62 0.65 -10.13
C PRO A 56 8.87 -0.16 -10.50
N ALA A 57 9.80 -0.34 -9.55
CA ALA A 57 11.00 -1.16 -9.78
C ALA A 57 10.65 -2.64 -9.93
N VAL A 58 9.72 -3.15 -9.10
CA VAL A 58 9.25 -4.54 -9.20
C VAL A 58 8.56 -4.80 -10.53
N PHE A 59 7.65 -3.92 -10.96
CA PHE A 59 6.87 -4.10 -12.18
C PHE A 59 7.70 -3.85 -13.45
N ALA A 60 8.73 -3.00 -13.38
CA ALA A 60 9.69 -2.86 -14.48
C ALA A 60 10.49 -4.16 -14.72
N GLU A 61 10.80 -4.93 -13.67
CA GLU A 61 11.50 -6.22 -13.78
C GLU A 61 10.54 -7.40 -14.07
N HIS A 62 9.33 -7.37 -13.53
CA HIS A 62 8.34 -8.45 -13.58
C HIS A 62 6.93 -7.88 -13.85
N ALA A 63 6.69 -7.47 -15.09
CA ALA A 63 5.44 -6.79 -15.50
C ALA A 63 4.18 -7.66 -15.32
N ASP A 64 4.33 -9.00 -15.30
CA ASP A 64 3.23 -9.93 -15.05
C ASP A 64 2.68 -9.83 -13.62
N LEU A 65 3.48 -9.36 -12.66
CA LEU A 65 3.06 -9.20 -11.28
C LEU A 65 2.05 -8.06 -11.08
N GLU A 66 2.08 -7.01 -11.91
CA GLU A 66 1.13 -5.89 -11.80
C GLU A 66 -0.30 -6.38 -12.02
N ALA A 67 -0.53 -7.09 -13.14
CA ALA A 67 -1.83 -7.68 -13.44
C ALA A 67 -2.25 -8.77 -12.44
N GLU A 68 -1.31 -9.61 -11.98
CA GLU A 68 -1.59 -10.64 -10.97
C GLU A 68 -2.07 -10.02 -9.65
N LEU A 69 -1.40 -8.97 -9.19
CA LEU A 69 -1.73 -8.33 -7.92
C LEU A 69 -2.99 -7.47 -8.02
N ASP A 70 -3.24 -6.80 -9.15
CA ASP A 70 -4.48 -6.07 -9.40
C ASP A 70 -5.70 -7.00 -9.39
N ASP A 71 -5.65 -8.16 -10.06
CA ASP A 71 -6.73 -9.15 -10.04
C ASP A 71 -6.96 -9.70 -8.63
N HIS A 72 -5.88 -9.91 -7.87
CA HIS A 72 -5.97 -10.35 -6.47
C HIS A 72 -6.66 -9.31 -5.59
N TYR A 73 -6.28 -8.03 -5.72
CA TYR A 73 -6.90 -6.92 -4.99
C TYR A 73 -8.39 -6.75 -5.32
N GLN A 74 -8.76 -6.85 -6.60
CA GLN A 74 -10.16 -6.72 -7.03
C GLN A 74 -11.03 -7.89 -6.56
N ARG A 75 -10.50 -9.11 -6.54
CA ARG A 75 -11.28 -10.32 -6.20
C ARG A 75 -11.42 -10.60 -4.71
N PHE A 76 -10.37 -10.36 -3.93
CA PHE A 76 -10.30 -10.84 -2.55
C PHE A 76 -10.18 -9.72 -1.51
N GLY A 77 -10.10 -8.46 -1.95
CA GLY A 77 -9.67 -7.38 -1.06
C GLY A 77 -8.20 -7.55 -0.67
N ARG A 78 -7.78 -6.98 0.46
CA ARG A 78 -6.37 -7.01 0.88
C ARG A 78 -5.81 -8.45 0.98
N PRO A 79 -4.60 -8.70 0.47
CA PRO A 79 -3.92 -9.98 0.68
C PRO A 79 -3.61 -10.19 2.17
N ALA A 80 -4.10 -11.30 2.74
CA ALA A 80 -3.90 -11.75 4.12
C ALA A 80 -2.44 -12.12 4.44
#